data_AF-A0A843LPY2-F1
#
_entry.id   AF-A0A843LPY2-F1
#
_cell.length_a   1.000
_cell.length_b   1.000
_cell.length_c   1.000
_cell.angle_alpha   90.00
_cell.angle_beta   90.00
_cell.angle_gamma   90.00
#
_symmetry.space_group_name_H-M   'P 1'
#
loop_
_entity.id
_entity.type
_entity.pdbx_description
1 polymer ?
#
loop_
_entity_poly.entity_id
_entity_poly.type
_entity_poly.pdbx_seq_one_letter_code
_entity_poly.pdbx_strand_id
1 'polypeptide(L)'
;MGEFSVLIGGIAGDGINEAGLSVSRMLSRLGYCIYMYYDYPSLIRGGHNYSLVRASRKSIAAHSDRIDVMIALNQETVEKHRGRLKETSFVIYDADKVDGAGLTGCGIAVSGILEEAGALPVMKNTCILGGFARAVGIDWSVLEEVLRKHIPKRLEQNLLVARRGYDQADSFCTLPKNPILAQGRLHSPASPILSGNQAIGLGLIKAGLGAYVAYPMTPSSSLLDFMARQAGRFGLAVIHPENEIAVMLMAEGFAYAGVKAAVGTSGGGFCLMAEGLSLSGMAELPVVVVMAQRAGPSTGLPTYTAQSDLNFIASAGQGEFPRFVVAPGDAAQAYYWSGVALNLAWRYQVPSFILTDKTLSESQYSFERGAAGEPVEASPLLWDGRGEFMRYRYTENGVSPLAFPPVKGQAVKTDSYMHDEKGITTEDASITRQMADKRLQKGRSLAAELEGYETVQTSSLHPSRTALLCWGSNQGVCREAGERLGLSVISVLVLQPFPERRLKEALDGVDRLIAVECNATGQLASLVESFGIPVSDRILKYDGRPFSIEGLLSELGRVLA
;
A
#
# COMPACT_ATOMS: atom_id res chain seq x y z
N MET A 1 -1.50 23.08 18.02
CA MET A 1 -1.30 21.62 17.91
C MET A 1 -0.75 21.32 16.52
N GLY A 2 0.37 20.61 16.42
CA GLY A 2 0.97 20.20 15.14
C GLY A 2 0.46 18.86 14.61
N GLU A 3 -0.13 18.04 15.48
CA GLU A 3 -0.70 16.73 15.20
C GLU A 3 -2.03 16.56 15.93
N PHE A 4 -2.91 15.72 15.38
CA PHE A 4 -4.24 15.43 15.90
C PHE A 4 -4.68 14.02 15.49
N SER A 5 -5.26 13.26 16.42
CA SER A 5 -5.69 11.87 16.19
C SER A 5 -7.18 11.67 16.55
N VAL A 6 -7.93 11.09 15.61
CA VAL A 6 -9.35 10.80 15.74
C VAL A 6 -9.59 9.30 15.59
N LEU A 7 -10.21 8.68 16.59
CA LEU A 7 -10.75 7.33 16.45
C LEU A 7 -12.23 7.43 16.16
N ILE A 8 -12.72 6.71 15.14
CA ILE A 8 -14.15 6.46 14.96
C ILE A 8 -14.42 4.97 15.01
N GLY A 9 -15.37 4.54 15.85
CA GLY A 9 -15.69 3.14 16.07
C GLY A 9 -17.19 2.86 16.08
N GLY A 10 -17.53 1.60 15.75
CA GLY A 10 -18.89 1.09 15.79
C GLY A 10 -18.97 -0.32 15.21
N ILE A 11 -20.17 -0.73 14.80
CA ILE A 11 -20.40 -2.10 14.35
C ILE A 11 -20.11 -2.23 12.85
N ALA A 12 -19.60 -3.39 12.41
CA ALA A 12 -19.48 -3.68 10.99
C ALA A 12 -20.83 -3.51 10.26
N GLY A 13 -20.82 -2.70 9.19
CA GLY A 13 -22.02 -2.29 8.46
C GLY A 13 -22.48 -0.86 8.75
N ASP A 14 -21.99 -0.23 9.82
CA ASP A 14 -22.37 1.14 10.16
C ASP A 14 -21.76 2.18 9.23
N GLY A 15 -20.73 1.86 8.44
CA GLY A 15 -20.06 2.82 7.53
C GLY A 15 -18.86 3.54 8.16
N ILE A 16 -18.21 2.92 9.15
CA ILE A 16 -17.05 3.45 9.90
C ILE A 16 -15.89 3.89 9.00
N ASN A 17 -15.61 3.14 7.92
CA ASN A 17 -14.55 3.50 6.97
C ASN A 17 -14.88 4.81 6.23
N GLU A 18 -16.10 4.97 5.71
CA GLU A 18 -16.52 6.21 5.02
C GLU A 18 -16.61 7.41 5.97
N ALA A 19 -17.01 7.18 7.21
CA ALA A 19 -17.00 8.21 8.23
C ALA A 19 -15.56 8.66 8.57
N GLY A 20 -14.61 7.73 8.70
CA GLY A 20 -13.18 8.03 8.83
C GLY A 20 -12.60 8.79 7.63
N LEU A 21 -13.00 8.43 6.41
CA LEU A 21 -12.64 9.17 5.19
C LEU A 21 -13.22 10.58 5.19
N SER A 22 -14.42 10.77 5.72
CA SER A 22 -15.06 12.09 5.82
C SER A 22 -14.33 12.98 6.82
N VAL A 23 -13.92 12.43 7.98
CA VAL A 23 -13.01 13.10 8.93
C VAL A 23 -11.69 13.48 8.23
N SER A 24 -11.07 12.53 7.53
CA SER A 24 -9.84 12.74 6.77
C SER A 24 -9.97 13.90 5.76
N ARG A 25 -11.07 13.94 5.00
CA ARG A 25 -11.35 14.99 4.01
C ARG A 25 -11.61 16.36 4.63
N MET A 26 -12.22 16.43 5.81
CA MET A 26 -12.37 17.67 6.57
C MET A 26 -11.01 18.20 7.03
N LEU A 27 -10.20 17.33 7.63
CA LEU A 27 -8.87 17.71 8.14
C LEU A 27 -7.91 18.09 7.00
N SER A 28 -7.95 17.40 5.85
CA SER A 28 -7.17 17.76 4.66
C SER A 28 -7.55 19.15 4.13
N ARG A 29 -8.84 19.54 4.16
CA ARG A 29 -9.29 20.91 3.82
C ARG A 29 -8.79 21.99 4.80
N LEU A 30 -8.42 21.62 6.03
CA LEU A 30 -7.73 22.51 6.96
C LEU A 30 -6.20 22.57 6.75
N GLY A 31 -5.70 21.87 5.73
CA GLY A 31 -4.29 21.87 5.32
C GLY A 31 -3.42 20.97 6.19
N TYR A 32 -3.95 19.83 6.62
CA TYR A 32 -3.19 18.77 7.26
C TYR A 32 -2.92 17.63 6.28
N CYS A 33 -1.74 17.02 6.41
CA CYS A 33 -1.45 15.73 5.81
C CYS A 33 -2.13 14.64 6.65
N ILE A 34 -2.77 13.68 5.99
CA ILE A 34 -3.58 12.66 6.61
C ILE A 34 -2.95 11.28 6.41
N TYR A 35 -2.98 10.50 7.48
CA TYR A 35 -2.84 9.05 7.44
C TYR A 35 -4.05 8.42 8.13
N MET A 36 -4.73 7.49 7.47
CA MET A 36 -5.85 6.76 8.06
C MET A 36 -5.62 5.25 8.01
N TYR A 37 -5.69 4.61 9.17
CA TYR A 37 -5.68 3.15 9.30
C TYR A 37 -7.10 2.65 9.62
N TYR A 38 -7.53 1.58 8.96
CA TYR A 38 -8.83 0.94 9.19
C TYR A 38 -8.66 -0.48 9.70
N ASP A 39 -9.25 -0.79 10.85
CA ASP A 39 -9.22 -2.10 11.50
C ASP A 39 -10.62 -2.71 11.49
N TYR A 40 -10.71 -3.93 10.98
CA TYR A 40 -11.95 -4.67 10.87
C TYR A 40 -11.68 -6.18 10.95
N PRO A 41 -12.58 -6.95 11.61
CA PRO A 41 -12.52 -8.39 11.61
C PRO A 41 -12.95 -8.95 10.25
N SER A 42 -12.65 -10.22 10.00
CA SER A 42 -13.13 -10.96 8.82
C SER A 42 -14.62 -11.34 8.95
N LEU A 43 -15.49 -10.34 9.17
CA LEU A 43 -16.94 -10.47 9.34
C LEU A 43 -17.66 -9.45 8.45
N ILE A 44 -18.75 -9.87 7.79
CA ILE A 44 -19.55 -8.99 6.94
C ILE A 44 -20.50 -8.11 7.78
N ARG A 45 -21.02 -8.65 8.89
CA ARG A 45 -21.91 -7.95 9.84
C ARG A 45 -21.55 -8.34 11.26
N GLY A 46 -21.71 -7.40 12.18
CA GLY A 46 -21.36 -7.59 13.58
C GLY A 46 -19.86 -7.46 13.84
N GLY A 47 -19.49 -7.41 15.13
CA GLY A 47 -18.14 -7.11 15.55
C GLY A 47 -17.80 -5.62 15.51
N HIS A 48 -16.68 -5.28 16.14
CA HIS A 48 -16.19 -3.92 16.28
C HIS A 48 -15.22 -3.55 15.17
N ASN A 49 -15.51 -2.46 14.46
CA ASN A 49 -14.64 -1.86 13.47
C ASN A 49 -14.23 -0.47 13.94
N TYR A 50 -13.04 -0.03 13.57
CA TYR A 50 -12.63 1.34 13.83
C TYR A 50 -11.69 1.89 12.76
N SER A 51 -11.78 3.20 12.55
CA SER A 51 -10.81 3.96 11.76
C SER A 51 -10.01 4.87 12.69
N LEU A 52 -8.69 4.86 12.55
CA LEU A 52 -7.78 5.82 13.17
C LEU A 52 -7.36 6.83 12.12
N VAL A 53 -7.77 8.08 12.26
CA VAL A 53 -7.38 9.19 11.40
C VAL A 53 -6.37 10.03 12.14
N ARG A 54 -5.15 10.09 11.62
CA ARG A 54 -4.10 10.98 12.11
C ARG A 54 -3.90 12.12 11.12
N ALA A 55 -3.87 13.34 11.63
CA ALA A 55 -3.60 14.55 10.89
C ALA A 55 -2.32 15.21 11.43
N SER A 56 -1.44 15.64 10.54
CA SER A 56 -0.19 16.34 10.89
C SER A 56 0.09 17.48 9.94
N ARG A 57 0.89 18.46 10.38
CA ARG A 57 1.43 19.51 9.52
C ARG A 57 2.57 19.03 8.63
N LYS A 58 3.17 17.89 8.97
CA LYS A 58 4.19 17.21 8.17
C LYS A 58 3.58 15.96 7.53
N SER A 59 4.24 15.46 6.49
CA SER A 59 3.88 14.16 5.92
C SER A 59 4.05 13.06 6.98
N ILE A 60 3.06 12.16 7.07
CA ILE A 60 3.02 11.06 8.03
C ILE A 60 2.51 9.80 7.33
N ALA A 61 3.01 8.65 7.75
CA ALA A 61 2.67 7.34 7.17
C ALA A 61 2.53 6.25 8.25
N ALA A 62 2.14 6.64 9.47
CA ALA A 62 1.97 5.73 10.60
C ALA A 62 0.83 6.17 11.51
N HIS A 63 0.15 5.20 12.12
CA HIS A 63 -0.88 5.45 13.12
C HIS A 63 -0.25 5.70 14.51
N SER A 64 -1.00 6.35 15.38
CA SER A 64 -0.66 6.58 16.77
C SER A 64 -1.67 5.89 17.69
N ASP A 65 -1.21 5.43 18.84
CA ASP A 65 -2.08 4.90 19.88
C ASP A 65 -2.85 5.99 20.61
N ARG A 66 -2.36 7.24 20.56
CA ARG A 66 -3.02 8.42 21.12
C ARG A 66 -4.35 8.68 20.41
N ILE A 67 -5.37 8.99 21.20
CA ILE A 67 -6.69 9.43 20.72
C ILE A 67 -6.98 10.81 21.31
N ASP A 68 -7.00 11.85 20.48
CA ASP A 68 -7.40 13.19 20.91
C ASP A 68 -8.93 13.32 20.93
N VAL A 69 -9.59 12.79 19.89
CA VAL A 69 -11.05 12.70 19.83
C VAL A 69 -11.48 11.28 19.50
N MET A 70 -12.43 10.76 20.27
CA MET A 70 -13.11 9.51 19.98
C MET A 70 -14.53 9.80 19.51
N ILE A 71 -14.92 9.18 18.41
CA ILE A 71 -16.29 9.13 17.90
C ILE A 71 -16.82 7.72 18.15
N ALA A 72 -17.74 7.57 19.11
CA ALA A 72 -18.28 6.29 19.53
C ALA A 72 -19.75 6.14 19.12
N LEU A 73 -20.02 5.24 18.17
CA LEU A 73 -21.41 4.93 17.74
C LEU A 73 -22.08 3.84 18.58
N ASN A 74 -21.32 3.19 19.47
CA ASN A 74 -21.82 2.17 20.39
C ASN A 74 -20.93 2.07 21.64
N GLN A 75 -21.47 1.48 22.71
CA GLN A 75 -20.78 1.31 23.99
C GLN A 75 -19.46 0.53 23.85
N GLU A 76 -19.46 -0.51 23.01
CA GLU A 76 -18.28 -1.37 22.77
C GLU A 76 -17.06 -0.57 22.29
N THR A 77 -17.27 0.49 21.50
CA THR A 77 -16.19 1.39 21.08
C THR A 77 -15.49 2.04 22.26
N VAL A 78 -16.27 2.55 23.22
CA VAL A 78 -15.72 3.18 24.42
C VAL A 78 -14.98 2.14 25.24
N GLU A 79 -15.58 0.98 25.50
CA GLU A 79 -14.98 -0.08 26.32
C GLU A 79 -13.65 -0.58 25.76
N LYS A 80 -13.57 -0.85 24.46
CA LYS A 80 -12.35 -1.38 23.81
C LYS A 80 -11.21 -0.38 23.76
N HIS A 81 -11.52 0.92 23.70
CA HIS A 81 -10.51 1.96 23.49
C HIS A 81 -10.32 2.89 24.70
N ARG A 82 -11.02 2.66 25.81
CA ARG A 82 -10.94 3.47 27.04
C ARG A 82 -9.51 3.62 27.54
N GLY A 83 -8.71 2.55 27.50
CA GLY A 83 -7.31 2.57 27.94
C GLY A 83 -6.39 3.49 27.12
N ARG A 84 -6.84 3.96 25.96
CA ARG A 84 -6.10 4.88 25.07
C ARG A 84 -6.54 6.34 25.23
N LEU A 85 -7.63 6.59 25.96
CA LEU A 85 -8.10 7.93 26.29
C LEU A 85 -7.24 8.51 27.41
N LYS A 86 -6.91 9.80 27.29
CA LYS A 86 -6.24 10.59 28.33
C LYS A 86 -7.23 11.63 28.87
N GLU A 87 -6.86 12.32 29.95
CA GLU A 87 -7.66 13.45 30.48
C GLU A 87 -7.87 14.55 29.45
N THR A 88 -6.95 14.69 28.49
CA THR A 88 -7.03 15.63 27.39
C THR A 88 -7.83 15.12 26.19
N SER A 89 -8.39 13.91 26.25
CA SER A 89 -9.19 13.33 25.17
C SER A 89 -10.64 13.75 25.29
N PHE A 90 -11.33 13.89 24.15
CA PHE A 90 -12.75 14.21 24.10
C PHE A 90 -13.54 13.12 23.40
N VAL A 91 -14.70 12.76 23.94
CA VAL A 91 -15.56 11.72 23.36
C VAL A 91 -16.84 12.32 22.80
N ILE A 92 -17.14 12.04 21.54
CA ILE A 92 -18.39 12.37 20.88
C ILE A 92 -19.11 11.06 20.66
N TYR A 93 -20.32 10.92 21.22
CA TYR A 93 -20.99 9.64 21.24
C TYR A 93 -22.48 9.73 20.93
N ASP A 94 -23.01 8.62 20.42
CA ASP A 94 -24.44 8.41 20.27
C ASP A 94 -25.05 8.20 21.67
N ALA A 95 -25.75 9.21 22.18
CA ALA A 95 -26.32 9.19 23.52
C ALA A 95 -27.41 8.12 23.71
N ASP A 96 -27.95 7.58 22.62
CA ASP A 96 -28.94 6.49 22.67
C ASP A 96 -28.28 5.10 22.76
N LYS A 97 -26.96 5.02 22.55
CA LYS A 97 -26.19 3.76 22.45
C LYS A 97 -24.99 3.67 23.39
N VAL A 98 -24.64 4.77 24.05
CA VAL A 98 -23.45 4.89 24.90
C VAL A 98 -23.83 5.53 26.24
N ASP A 99 -23.40 4.90 27.33
CA ASP A 99 -23.42 5.52 28.65
C ASP A 99 -22.27 6.52 28.77
N GLY A 100 -22.62 7.80 28.87
CA GLY A 100 -21.68 8.91 29.00
C GLY A 100 -21.02 9.03 30.37
N ALA A 101 -21.43 8.22 31.36
CA ALA A 101 -20.89 8.31 32.72
C ALA A 101 -19.35 8.18 32.75
N GLY A 102 -18.69 9.19 33.31
CA GLY A 102 -17.24 9.25 33.44
C GLY A 102 -16.49 9.54 32.13
N LEU A 103 -17.17 9.95 31.06
CA LEU A 103 -16.55 10.43 29.84
C LEU A 103 -16.43 11.96 29.87
N THR A 104 -15.28 12.48 29.44
CA THR A 104 -15.14 13.90 29.09
C THR A 104 -15.56 14.04 27.63
N GLY A 105 -16.78 14.49 27.39
CA GLY A 105 -17.37 14.39 26.06
C GLY A 105 -18.75 15.02 25.91
N CYS A 106 -19.30 14.90 24.70
CA CYS A 106 -20.62 15.38 24.34
C CYS A 106 -21.44 14.24 23.71
N GLY A 107 -22.62 13.98 24.28
CA GLY A 107 -23.58 13.02 23.75
C GLY A 107 -24.54 13.68 22.77
N ILE A 108 -24.78 13.04 21.63
CA ILE A 108 -25.71 13.49 20.59
C ILE A 108 -26.92 12.55 20.58
N ALA A 109 -28.12 13.11 20.60
CA ALA A 109 -29.38 12.36 20.58
C ALA A 109 -29.71 11.92 19.14
N VAL A 110 -28.90 11.01 18.61
CA VAL A 110 -28.87 10.60 17.21
C VAL A 110 -30.22 10.06 16.74
N SER A 111 -30.83 9.14 17.48
CA SER A 111 -32.09 8.49 17.10
C SER A 111 -33.22 9.51 16.95
N GLY A 112 -33.35 10.42 17.91
CA GLY A 112 -34.33 11.52 17.84
C GLY A 112 -34.11 12.43 16.64
N ILE A 113 -32.85 12.81 16.35
CA ILE A 113 -32.51 13.60 15.16
C ILE A 113 -32.90 12.88 13.87
N LEU A 114 -32.64 11.57 13.78
CA LEU A 114 -32.95 10.79 12.59
C LEU A 114 -34.45 10.64 12.38
N GLU A 115 -35.21 10.34 13.45
CA GLU A 115 -36.67 10.17 13.39
C GLU A 115 -37.37 11.46 12.94
N GLU A 116 -37.03 12.59 13.56
CA GLU A 116 -37.59 13.89 13.20
C GLU A 116 -37.23 14.33 11.76
N ALA A 117 -36.08 13.89 11.24
CA ALA A 117 -35.64 14.16 9.88
C ALA A 117 -36.11 13.10 8.85
N GLY A 118 -36.84 12.07 9.29
CA GLY A 118 -37.24 10.93 8.46
C GLY A 118 -36.05 10.18 7.84
N ALA A 119 -34.90 10.21 8.49
CA ALA A 119 -33.60 9.79 7.98
C ALA A 119 -33.36 8.29 8.10
N LEU A 120 -32.50 7.75 7.21
CA LEU A 120 -32.14 6.34 7.24
C LEU A 120 -31.16 6.07 8.39
N PRO A 121 -31.20 4.89 9.05
CA PRO A 121 -30.30 4.55 10.16
C PRO A 121 -28.81 4.77 9.88
N VAL A 122 -28.35 4.52 8.64
CA VAL A 122 -26.95 4.73 8.22
C VAL A 122 -26.51 6.21 8.31
N MET A 123 -27.45 7.15 8.31
CA MET A 123 -27.16 8.59 8.42
C MET A 123 -26.76 9.02 9.84
N LYS A 124 -26.77 8.10 10.81
CA LYS A 124 -26.19 8.33 12.14
C LYS A 124 -24.75 8.80 12.08
N ASN A 125 -23.97 8.28 11.13
CA ASN A 125 -22.60 8.73 10.89
C ASN A 125 -22.57 10.20 10.52
N THR A 126 -23.43 10.61 9.58
CA THR A 126 -23.50 11.98 9.10
C THR A 126 -23.89 12.95 10.23
N CYS A 127 -24.83 12.54 11.09
CA CYS A 127 -25.22 13.29 12.28
C CYS A 127 -24.03 13.49 13.24
N ILE A 128 -23.38 12.40 13.62
CA ILE A 128 -22.21 12.40 14.51
C ILE A 128 -21.02 13.18 13.91
N LEU A 129 -20.80 13.12 12.59
CA LEU A 129 -19.79 13.92 11.90
C LEU A 129 -20.05 15.42 12.01
N GLY A 130 -21.33 15.82 12.04
CA GLY A 130 -21.75 17.18 12.39
C GLY A 130 -21.24 17.60 13.76
N GLY A 131 -21.50 16.77 14.77
CA GLY A 131 -21.03 17.05 16.12
C GLY A 131 -19.51 17.05 16.25
N PHE A 132 -18.83 16.16 15.53
CA PHE A 132 -17.36 16.20 15.42
C PHE A 132 -16.86 17.53 14.86
N ALA A 133 -17.42 17.99 13.74
CA ALA A 133 -16.99 19.25 13.14
C ALA A 133 -17.16 20.43 14.12
N ARG A 134 -18.29 20.50 14.82
CA ARG A 134 -18.51 21.51 15.87
C ARG A 134 -17.50 21.40 17.01
N ALA A 135 -17.29 20.20 17.54
CA ALA A 135 -16.44 19.97 18.70
C ALA A 135 -14.98 20.40 18.48
N VAL A 136 -14.46 20.22 17.25
CA VAL A 136 -13.07 20.57 16.94
C VAL A 136 -12.92 21.91 16.19
N GLY A 137 -14.01 22.69 16.10
CA GLY A 137 -14.02 24.02 15.48
C GLY A 137 -13.82 24.00 13.95
N ILE A 138 -14.26 22.94 13.27
CA ILE A 138 -14.37 22.92 11.80
C ILE A 138 -15.62 23.70 11.39
N ASP A 139 -15.46 24.71 10.54
CA ASP A 139 -16.57 25.49 10.03
C ASP A 139 -17.59 24.62 9.28
N TRP A 140 -18.89 24.89 9.48
CA TRP A 140 -19.98 24.21 8.79
C TRP A 140 -19.78 24.13 7.26
N SER A 141 -19.27 25.19 6.65
CA SER A 141 -19.02 25.24 5.20
C SER A 141 -18.05 24.17 4.71
N VAL A 142 -17.05 23.80 5.53
CA VAL A 142 -16.09 22.73 5.20
C VAL A 142 -16.77 21.37 5.24
N LEU A 143 -17.55 21.09 6.29
CA LEU A 143 -18.32 19.84 6.40
C LEU A 143 -19.33 19.73 5.26
N GLU A 144 -20.08 20.80 4.97
CA GLU A 144 -21.04 20.86 3.88
C GLU A 144 -20.39 20.51 2.54
N GLU A 145 -19.22 21.10 2.23
CA GLU A 145 -18.50 20.82 0.99
C GLU A 145 -18.04 19.35 0.90
N VAL A 146 -17.61 18.74 2.02
CA VAL A 146 -17.25 17.32 2.08
C VAL A 146 -18.47 16.46 1.76
N LEU A 147 -19.60 16.71 2.40
CA LEU A 147 -20.84 15.95 2.23
C LEU A 147 -21.38 16.08 0.81
N ARG A 148 -21.43 17.31 0.25
CA ARG A 148 -21.87 17.55 -1.14
C ARG A 148 -21.02 16.78 -2.15
N LYS A 149 -19.71 16.73 -1.97
CA LYS A 149 -18.78 16.10 -2.92
C LYS A 149 -18.75 14.57 -2.81
N HIS A 150 -18.85 14.02 -1.61
CA HIS A 150 -18.59 12.59 -1.37
C HIS A 150 -19.80 11.79 -0.92
N ILE A 151 -20.89 12.44 -0.49
CA ILE A 151 -22.16 11.79 -0.10
C ILE A 151 -23.32 12.41 -0.91
N PRO A 152 -23.34 12.25 -2.25
CA PRO A 152 -24.36 12.88 -3.09
C PRO A 152 -25.75 12.24 -2.95
N LYS A 153 -25.82 11.00 -2.44
CA LYS A 153 -27.08 10.28 -2.27
C LYS A 153 -27.88 10.84 -1.10
N ARG A 154 -29.13 11.26 -1.34
CA ARG A 154 -30.02 11.90 -0.32
C ARG A 154 -29.31 13.07 0.37
N LEU A 155 -28.68 13.92 -0.43
CA LEU A 155 -27.81 15.00 0.05
C LEU A 155 -28.50 15.94 1.04
N GLU A 156 -29.68 16.47 0.70
CA GLU A 156 -30.40 17.42 1.58
C GLU A 156 -30.72 16.81 2.95
N GLN A 157 -31.08 15.52 2.98
CA GLN A 157 -31.34 14.81 4.22
C GLN A 157 -30.06 14.60 5.05
N ASN A 158 -28.94 14.26 4.39
CA ASN A 158 -27.63 14.19 5.02
C ASN A 158 -27.18 15.54 5.59
N LEU A 159 -27.38 16.64 4.86
CA LEU A 159 -27.07 17.98 5.33
C LEU A 159 -27.92 18.37 6.53
N LEU A 160 -29.22 18.05 6.51
CA LEU A 160 -30.13 18.32 7.63
C LEU A 160 -29.66 17.61 8.92
N VAL A 161 -29.40 16.29 8.86
CA VAL A 161 -28.99 15.54 10.06
C VAL A 161 -27.59 15.92 10.54
N ALA A 162 -26.65 16.19 9.63
CA ALA A 162 -25.34 16.73 9.97
C ALA A 162 -25.48 18.08 10.69
N ARG A 163 -26.37 18.95 10.20
CA ARG A 163 -26.57 20.27 10.79
C ARG A 163 -27.12 20.18 12.20
N ARG A 164 -28.11 19.31 12.42
CA ARG A 164 -28.67 19.08 13.76
C ARG A 164 -27.63 18.52 14.74
N GLY A 165 -26.81 17.56 14.29
CA GLY A 165 -25.69 17.06 15.10
C GLY A 165 -24.63 18.14 15.39
N TYR A 166 -24.35 19.01 14.41
CA TYR A 166 -23.45 20.15 14.57
C TYR A 166 -23.97 21.17 15.59
N ASP A 167 -25.26 21.49 15.56
CA ASP A 167 -25.86 22.49 16.45
C ASP A 167 -26.06 21.95 17.88
N GLN A 168 -26.22 20.64 18.07
CA GLN A 168 -26.34 20.00 19.39
C GLN A 168 -25.00 19.85 20.13
N ALA A 169 -23.87 19.75 19.41
CA ALA A 169 -22.60 19.41 20.01
C ALA A 169 -21.91 20.57 20.74
N ASP A 170 -21.23 20.24 21.84
CA ASP A 170 -20.37 21.15 22.58
C ASP A 170 -19.07 21.43 21.83
N SER A 171 -18.46 22.59 22.09
CA SER A 171 -17.13 22.91 21.60
C SER A 171 -16.07 22.36 22.55
N PHE A 172 -15.08 21.64 22.01
CA PHE A 172 -13.95 21.08 22.76
C PHE A 172 -12.66 21.84 22.48
N CYS A 173 -12.27 21.93 21.21
CA CYS A 173 -11.08 22.65 20.79
C CYS A 173 -11.30 23.33 19.43
N THR A 174 -10.37 24.17 19.02
CA THR A 174 -10.37 24.74 17.67
C THR A 174 -9.07 24.37 16.99
N LEU A 175 -9.16 23.52 15.96
CA LEU A 175 -8.00 23.16 15.16
C LEU A 175 -7.54 24.38 14.36
N PRO A 176 -6.27 24.80 14.48
CA PRO A 176 -5.80 25.94 13.72
C PRO A 176 -5.87 25.62 12.23
N LYS A 177 -6.29 26.58 11.42
CA LYS A 177 -6.15 26.51 9.96
C LYS A 177 -4.66 26.62 9.61
N ASN A 178 -4.22 25.96 8.53
CA ASN A 178 -2.86 26.16 8.04
C ASN A 178 -2.66 27.66 7.71
N PRO A 179 -1.59 28.34 8.18
CA PRO A 179 -1.33 29.74 7.81
C PRO A 179 -1.32 29.99 6.30
N ILE A 180 -0.92 28.98 5.51
CA ILE A 180 -0.92 29.02 4.04
C ILE A 180 -2.36 29.08 3.48
N LEU A 181 -3.35 28.51 4.19
CA LEU A 181 -4.78 28.59 3.87
C LEU A 181 -5.47 29.83 4.48
N ALA A 182 -4.89 30.41 5.53
CA ALA A 182 -5.47 31.54 6.27
C ALA A 182 -5.41 32.88 5.51
N GLN A 183 -4.62 32.98 4.42
CA GLN A 183 -4.50 34.18 3.58
C GLN A 183 -5.67 34.37 2.58
N GLY A 184 -6.89 33.95 2.93
CA GLY A 184 -8.09 34.21 2.13
C GLY A 184 -8.16 33.49 0.78
N ARG A 185 -7.27 32.52 0.52
CA ARG A 185 -7.32 31.63 -0.64
C ARG A 185 -7.89 30.28 -0.21
N LEU A 186 -9.20 30.12 -0.29
CA LEU A 186 -9.90 28.82 -0.30
C LEU A 186 -9.51 27.93 -1.52
N HIS A 187 -8.37 28.20 -2.16
CA HIS A 187 -7.98 27.70 -3.47
C HIS A 187 -6.52 27.20 -3.52
N SER A 188 -6.06 26.50 -2.48
CA SER A 188 -4.96 25.53 -2.63
C SER A 188 -5.53 24.15 -2.36
N PRO A 189 -5.44 23.19 -3.29
CA PRO A 189 -6.23 21.98 -3.20
C PRO A 189 -5.77 21.17 -2.01
N ALA A 190 -6.69 20.88 -1.10
CA ALA A 190 -6.57 19.79 -0.14
C ALA A 190 -5.98 18.57 -0.87
N SER A 191 -4.88 18.02 -0.37
CA SER A 191 -4.20 16.91 -1.04
C SER A 191 -5.20 15.75 -1.19
N PRO A 192 -5.36 15.19 -2.40
CA PRO A 192 -6.22 14.02 -2.61
C PRO A 192 -5.90 12.93 -1.59
N ILE A 193 -6.95 12.30 -1.06
CA ILE A 193 -6.81 11.16 -0.15
C ILE A 193 -7.07 9.90 -0.96
N LEU A 194 -6.10 8.99 -0.97
CA LEU A 194 -6.19 7.73 -1.70
C LEU A 194 -5.50 6.61 -0.94
N SER A 195 -5.91 5.37 -1.22
CA SER A 195 -5.30 4.18 -0.64
C SER A 195 -4.01 3.79 -1.35
N GLY A 196 -3.15 3.00 -0.71
CA GLY A 196 -1.97 2.44 -1.39
C GLY A 196 -2.35 1.61 -2.61
N ASN A 197 -3.42 0.82 -2.57
CA ASN A 197 -3.91 0.11 -3.75
C ASN A 197 -4.32 1.07 -4.88
N GLN A 198 -5.01 2.18 -4.58
CA GLN A 198 -5.31 3.19 -5.60
C GLN A 198 -4.03 3.80 -6.19
N ALA A 199 -3.02 4.05 -5.37
CA ALA A 199 -1.72 4.55 -5.82
C ALA A 199 -1.01 3.55 -6.76
N ILE A 200 -0.97 2.28 -6.39
CA ILE A 200 -0.43 1.17 -7.20
C ILE A 200 -1.13 1.15 -8.56
N GLY A 201 -2.47 1.15 -8.56
CA GLY A 201 -3.27 1.13 -9.77
C GLY A 201 -2.99 2.33 -10.68
N LEU A 202 -2.91 3.54 -10.13
CA LEU A 202 -2.55 4.74 -10.88
C LEU A 202 -1.12 4.68 -11.45
N GLY A 203 -0.17 4.11 -10.71
CA GLY A 203 1.22 3.91 -11.17
C GLY A 203 1.31 2.96 -12.35
N LEU A 204 0.61 1.82 -12.27
CA LEU A 204 0.51 0.86 -13.37
C LEU A 204 -0.14 1.48 -14.60
N ILE A 205 -1.29 2.15 -14.43
CA ILE A 205 -2.00 2.84 -15.52
C ILE A 205 -1.08 3.87 -16.18
N LYS A 206 -0.36 4.67 -15.37
CA LYS A 206 0.58 5.68 -15.86
C LYS A 206 1.69 5.07 -16.73
N ALA A 207 2.17 3.87 -16.40
CA ALA A 207 3.19 3.14 -17.17
C ALA A 207 2.63 2.37 -18.38
N GLY A 208 1.35 2.56 -18.70
CA GLY A 208 0.71 1.99 -19.88
C GLY A 208 0.18 0.57 -19.68
N LEU A 209 -0.27 0.23 -18.47
CA LEU A 209 -0.99 -1.03 -18.23
C LEU A 209 -2.16 -1.17 -19.22
N GLY A 210 -2.29 -2.33 -19.85
CA GLY A 210 -3.40 -2.65 -20.75
C GLY A 210 -4.37 -3.69 -20.17
N ALA A 211 -3.90 -4.59 -19.32
CA ALA A 211 -4.73 -5.62 -18.69
C ALA A 211 -4.45 -5.77 -17.19
N TYR A 212 -5.51 -5.88 -16.39
CA TYR A 212 -5.44 -6.26 -14.98
C TYR A 212 -6.29 -7.51 -14.74
N VAL A 213 -5.67 -8.61 -14.30
CA VAL A 213 -6.36 -9.88 -14.06
C VAL A 213 -6.24 -10.23 -12.58
N ALA A 214 -7.36 -10.47 -11.89
CA ALA A 214 -7.30 -10.81 -10.47
C ALA A 214 -8.49 -11.64 -10.00
N TYR A 215 -8.23 -12.59 -9.10
CA TYR A 215 -9.24 -13.26 -8.29
C TYR A 215 -9.35 -12.51 -6.94
N PRO A 216 -10.56 -12.18 -6.45
CA PRO A 216 -10.73 -11.42 -5.22
C PRO A 216 -10.11 -12.11 -4.01
N MET A 217 -9.11 -11.46 -3.44
CA MET A 217 -8.52 -11.86 -2.17
C MET A 217 -8.11 -10.61 -1.36
N THR A 218 -8.58 -10.50 -0.11
CA THR A 218 -8.15 -9.41 0.78
C THR A 218 -6.65 -9.49 1.04
N PRO A 219 -5.89 -8.38 0.98
CA PRO A 219 -6.32 -6.99 0.76
C PRO A 219 -6.20 -6.48 -0.69
N SER A 220 -5.89 -7.33 -1.68
CA SER A 220 -5.75 -6.91 -3.08
C SER A 220 -7.08 -6.62 -3.79
N SER A 221 -8.21 -7.14 -3.29
CA SER A 221 -9.55 -6.97 -3.90
C SER A 221 -9.94 -5.52 -4.18
N SER A 222 -9.54 -4.57 -3.32
CA SER A 222 -9.87 -3.14 -3.53
C SER A 222 -9.14 -2.54 -4.73
N LEU A 223 -8.00 -3.11 -5.15
CA LEU A 223 -7.35 -2.75 -6.42
C LEU A 223 -8.19 -3.23 -7.62
N LEU A 224 -8.77 -4.43 -7.55
CA LEU A 224 -9.66 -4.93 -8.61
C LEU A 224 -10.90 -4.04 -8.79
N ASP A 225 -11.57 -3.65 -7.69
CA ASP A 225 -12.70 -2.70 -7.75
C ASP A 225 -12.27 -1.35 -8.34
N PHE A 226 -11.11 -0.82 -7.92
CA PHE A 226 -10.58 0.42 -8.47
C PHE A 226 -10.31 0.32 -9.98
N MET A 227 -9.58 -0.71 -10.42
CA MET A 227 -9.27 -0.93 -11.83
C MET A 227 -10.54 -1.09 -12.67
N ALA A 228 -11.52 -1.86 -12.18
CA ALA A 228 -12.80 -2.05 -12.86
C ALA A 228 -13.55 -0.72 -13.08
N ARG A 229 -13.56 0.17 -12.08
CA ARG A 229 -14.16 1.52 -12.21
C ARG A 229 -13.39 2.42 -13.17
N GLN A 230 -12.07 2.24 -13.29
CA GLN A 230 -11.21 3.00 -14.17
C GLN A 230 -11.12 2.41 -15.60
N ALA A 231 -11.61 1.19 -15.81
CA ALA A 231 -11.42 0.44 -17.05
C ALA A 231 -11.86 1.20 -18.30
N GLY A 232 -13.10 1.69 -18.32
CA GLY A 232 -13.63 2.45 -19.47
C GLY A 232 -12.92 3.78 -19.72
N ARG A 233 -12.36 4.40 -18.67
CA ARG A 233 -11.67 5.69 -18.78
C ARG A 233 -10.27 5.55 -19.39
N PHE A 234 -9.58 4.46 -19.11
CA PHE A 234 -8.20 4.25 -19.54
C PHE A 234 -8.03 3.12 -20.57
N GLY A 235 -9.12 2.51 -21.03
CA GLY A 235 -9.08 1.43 -22.02
C GLY A 235 -8.46 0.14 -21.47
N LEU A 236 -8.64 -0.15 -20.18
CA LEU A 236 -8.09 -1.35 -19.53
C LEU A 236 -9.00 -2.55 -19.75
N ALA A 237 -8.43 -3.71 -20.07
CA ALA A 237 -9.09 -4.99 -19.86
C ALA A 237 -8.99 -5.36 -18.38
N VAL A 238 -10.13 -5.53 -17.70
CA VAL A 238 -10.16 -5.98 -16.30
C VAL A 238 -10.91 -7.29 -16.23
N ILE A 239 -10.23 -8.36 -15.81
CA ILE A 239 -10.76 -9.72 -15.83
C ILE A 239 -10.73 -10.33 -14.43
N HIS A 240 -11.86 -10.93 -14.06
CA HIS A 240 -12.03 -11.71 -12.84
C HIS A 240 -12.29 -13.17 -13.24
N PRO A 241 -11.24 -14.01 -13.32
CA PRO A 241 -11.38 -15.42 -13.67
C PRO A 241 -11.77 -16.25 -12.43
N GLU A 242 -11.85 -17.57 -12.58
CA GLU A 242 -12.38 -18.51 -11.59
C GLU A 242 -11.43 -18.83 -10.42
N ASN A 243 -10.11 -18.65 -10.59
CA ASN A 243 -9.08 -18.88 -9.57
C ASN A 243 -7.74 -18.24 -9.96
N GLU A 244 -6.76 -18.28 -9.07
CA GLU A 244 -5.43 -17.70 -9.25
C GLU A 244 -4.56 -18.39 -10.32
N ILE A 245 -4.80 -19.66 -10.66
CA ILE A 245 -4.11 -20.34 -11.77
C ILE A 245 -4.52 -19.65 -13.08
N ALA A 246 -5.83 -19.47 -13.29
CA ALA A 246 -6.36 -18.77 -14.44
C ALA A 246 -5.89 -17.31 -14.50
N VAL A 247 -5.77 -16.63 -13.34
CA VAL A 247 -5.21 -15.27 -13.26
C VAL A 247 -3.82 -15.19 -13.90
N MET A 248 -2.90 -16.05 -13.47
CA MET A 248 -1.51 -16.00 -13.93
C MET A 248 -1.41 -16.35 -15.43
N LEU A 249 -2.07 -17.43 -15.85
CA LEU A 249 -2.02 -17.89 -17.24
C LEU A 249 -2.68 -16.89 -18.21
N MET A 250 -3.77 -16.23 -17.82
CA MET A 250 -4.38 -15.17 -18.65
C MET A 250 -3.44 -13.96 -18.78
N ALA A 251 -2.77 -13.54 -17.70
CA ALA A 251 -1.82 -12.44 -17.75
C ALA A 251 -0.63 -12.74 -18.68
N GLU A 252 -0.12 -13.96 -18.65
CA GLU A 252 0.91 -14.42 -19.59
C GLU A 252 0.40 -14.46 -21.04
N GLY A 253 -0.85 -14.85 -21.26
CA GLY A 253 -1.51 -14.76 -22.56
C GLY A 253 -1.58 -13.32 -23.09
N PHE A 254 -1.90 -12.35 -22.23
CA PHE A 254 -1.84 -10.93 -22.58
C PHE A 254 -0.41 -10.48 -22.91
N ALA A 255 0.58 -10.89 -22.12
CA ALA A 255 1.97 -10.55 -22.37
C ALA A 255 2.45 -11.11 -23.72
N TYR A 256 2.09 -12.34 -24.05
CA TYR A 256 2.34 -12.96 -25.36
C TYR A 256 1.69 -12.17 -26.52
N ALA A 257 0.49 -11.62 -26.30
CA ALA A 257 -0.21 -10.77 -27.25
C ALA A 257 0.31 -9.32 -27.30
N GLY A 258 1.35 -8.97 -26.52
CA GLY A 258 1.92 -7.62 -26.49
C GLY A 258 1.18 -6.61 -25.61
N VAL A 259 0.31 -7.08 -24.72
CA VAL A 259 -0.44 -6.25 -23.78
C VAL A 259 0.24 -6.28 -22.41
N LYS A 260 0.64 -5.10 -21.92
CA LYS A 260 1.16 -4.93 -20.55
C LYS A 260 0.15 -5.40 -19.52
N ALA A 261 0.44 -6.51 -18.86
CA ALA A 261 -0.44 -7.15 -17.89
C ALA A 261 0.12 -7.09 -16.46
N ALA A 262 -0.79 -6.90 -15.50
CA ALA A 262 -0.53 -7.04 -14.08
C ALA A 262 -1.61 -7.88 -13.42
N VAL A 263 -1.24 -8.54 -12.32
CA VAL A 263 -2.15 -9.34 -11.51
C VAL A 263 -2.14 -8.88 -10.06
N GLY A 264 -3.20 -9.15 -9.31
CA GLY A 264 -3.25 -8.88 -7.87
C GLY A 264 -3.60 -10.13 -7.08
N THR A 265 -2.86 -10.36 -5.99
CA THR A 265 -3.02 -11.54 -5.13
C THR A 265 -2.48 -11.29 -3.72
N SER A 266 -2.42 -12.33 -2.90
CA SER A 266 -1.89 -12.43 -1.55
C SER A 266 -1.35 -13.85 -1.34
N GLY A 267 -0.85 -14.19 -0.13
CA GLY A 267 0.01 -15.36 0.07
C GLY A 267 -0.61 -16.67 -0.42
N GLY A 268 -1.84 -16.96 0.00
CA GLY A 268 -2.53 -18.20 -0.36
C GLY A 268 -2.80 -18.34 -1.87
N GLY A 269 -3.23 -17.26 -2.53
CA GLY A 269 -3.45 -17.28 -3.97
C GLY A 269 -2.16 -17.33 -4.77
N PHE A 270 -1.08 -16.70 -4.29
CA PHE A 270 0.22 -16.78 -4.93
C PHE A 270 0.81 -18.20 -4.90
N CYS A 271 0.52 -19.01 -3.88
CA CYS A 271 0.86 -20.45 -3.89
C CYS A 271 0.31 -21.18 -5.13
N LEU A 272 -0.88 -20.80 -5.60
CA LEU A 272 -1.49 -21.37 -6.81
C LEU A 272 -0.88 -20.82 -8.10
N MET A 273 -0.24 -19.65 -8.05
CA MET A 273 0.41 -19.02 -9.22
C MET A 273 1.84 -19.52 -9.45
N ALA A 274 2.45 -20.25 -8.51
CA ALA A 274 3.88 -20.56 -8.53
C ALA A 274 4.34 -21.36 -9.77
N GLU A 275 3.47 -22.23 -10.32
CA GLU A 275 3.76 -22.94 -11.57
C GLU A 275 3.76 -21.98 -12.76
N GLY A 276 2.72 -21.14 -12.89
CA GLY A 276 2.66 -20.09 -13.92
C GLY A 276 3.85 -19.13 -13.83
N LEU A 277 4.25 -18.71 -12.63
CA LEU A 277 5.47 -17.92 -12.45
C LEU A 277 6.72 -18.59 -13.05
N SER A 278 6.84 -19.91 -12.92
CA SER A 278 7.95 -20.67 -13.51
C SER A 278 7.89 -20.62 -15.04
N LEU A 279 6.68 -20.69 -15.62
CA LEU A 279 6.44 -20.47 -17.05
C LEU A 279 6.84 -19.06 -17.49
N SER A 280 6.43 -18.02 -16.76
CA SER A 280 6.87 -16.63 -17.03
C SER A 280 8.40 -16.50 -17.06
N GLY A 281 9.09 -17.14 -16.12
CA GLY A 281 10.56 -17.17 -16.07
C GLY A 281 11.20 -17.88 -17.27
N MET A 282 10.70 -19.07 -17.62
CA MET A 282 11.22 -19.88 -18.73
C MET A 282 10.92 -19.25 -20.09
N ALA A 283 9.67 -18.86 -20.33
CA ALA A 283 9.21 -18.29 -21.59
C ALA A 283 9.55 -16.80 -21.75
N GLU A 284 10.16 -16.19 -20.73
CA GLU A 284 10.55 -14.78 -20.67
C GLU A 284 9.34 -13.84 -20.88
N LEU A 285 8.20 -14.19 -20.29
CA LEU A 285 6.96 -13.41 -20.40
C LEU A 285 6.86 -12.39 -19.27
N PRO A 286 6.86 -11.08 -19.58
CA PRO A 286 6.83 -10.05 -18.54
C PRO A 286 5.44 -9.93 -17.90
N VAL A 287 5.38 -10.16 -16.59
CA VAL A 287 4.16 -10.00 -15.78
C VAL A 287 4.50 -9.25 -14.49
N VAL A 288 3.62 -8.33 -14.08
CA VAL A 288 3.73 -7.68 -12.76
C VAL A 288 2.74 -8.31 -11.79
N VAL A 289 3.23 -8.81 -10.66
CA VAL A 289 2.43 -9.37 -9.57
C VAL A 289 2.36 -8.36 -8.43
N VAL A 290 1.16 -7.81 -8.18
CA VAL A 290 0.87 -7.06 -6.96
C VAL A 290 0.62 -8.07 -5.85
N MET A 291 1.64 -8.27 -5.03
CA MET A 291 1.66 -9.24 -3.94
C MET A 291 1.32 -8.53 -2.64
N ALA A 292 0.03 -8.54 -2.28
CA ALA A 292 -0.47 -7.82 -1.12
C ALA A 292 -0.49 -8.73 0.11
N GLN A 293 0.59 -8.67 0.89
CA GLN A 293 0.81 -9.54 2.04
C GLN A 293 -0.24 -9.34 3.14
N ARG A 294 -0.58 -10.45 3.80
CA ARG A 294 -1.44 -10.51 4.98
C ARG A 294 -0.89 -11.59 5.91
N ALA A 295 -1.33 -11.63 7.17
CA ALA A 295 -0.80 -12.62 8.10
C ALA A 295 -1.19 -14.05 7.67
N GLY A 296 -0.18 -14.88 7.39
CA GLY A 296 -0.28 -16.32 7.20
C GLY A 296 0.11 -17.11 8.47
N PRO A 297 0.44 -18.41 8.36
CA PRO A 297 0.38 -19.25 7.15
C PRO A 297 -1.06 -19.64 6.76
N SER A 298 -1.23 -20.23 5.57
CA SER A 298 -2.53 -20.64 5.04
C SER A 298 -3.52 -19.47 4.99
N THR A 299 -4.75 -19.63 5.46
CA THR A 299 -5.73 -18.54 5.56
C THR A 299 -5.25 -17.42 6.49
N GLY A 300 -4.61 -17.79 7.59
CA GLY A 300 -4.10 -16.89 8.63
C GLY A 300 -5.13 -15.88 9.13
N LEU A 301 -4.79 -14.60 9.10
CA LEU A 301 -5.65 -13.48 9.48
C LEU A 301 -5.91 -12.57 8.25
N PRO A 302 -6.96 -12.84 7.45
CA PRO A 302 -7.14 -12.22 6.13
C PRO A 302 -7.24 -10.69 6.11
N THR A 303 -7.70 -10.08 7.19
CA THR A 303 -7.93 -8.63 7.30
C THR A 303 -6.81 -7.88 8.05
N TYR A 304 -5.69 -8.57 8.28
CA TYR A 304 -4.61 -8.12 9.15
C TYR A 304 -3.25 -8.21 8.44
N THR A 305 -2.32 -7.35 8.86
CA THR A 305 -1.06 -7.14 8.14
C THR A 305 0.02 -8.11 8.59
N ALA A 306 0.91 -8.47 7.67
CA ALA A 306 2.19 -9.10 7.94
C ALA A 306 3.14 -8.83 6.77
N GLN A 307 4.44 -8.98 7.03
CA GLN A 307 5.52 -8.91 6.06
C GLN A 307 6.27 -10.25 6.00
N SER A 308 5.52 -11.34 5.92
CA SER A 308 6.04 -12.72 6.07
C SER A 308 6.34 -13.44 4.76
N ASP A 309 6.16 -12.78 3.61
CA ASP A 309 6.19 -13.47 2.31
C ASP A 309 7.46 -13.13 1.50
N LEU A 310 8.40 -12.32 2.03
CA LEU A 310 9.63 -11.95 1.32
C LEU A 310 10.43 -13.17 0.86
N ASN A 311 10.76 -14.09 1.78
CA ASN A 311 11.51 -15.30 1.44
C ASN A 311 10.74 -16.17 0.45
N PHE A 312 9.41 -16.24 0.59
CA PHE A 312 8.56 -16.99 -0.32
C PHE A 312 8.64 -16.41 -1.74
N ILE A 313 8.48 -15.10 -1.91
CA ILE A 313 8.60 -14.43 -3.21
C ILE A 313 10.02 -14.55 -3.79
N ALA A 314 11.03 -14.42 -2.94
CA ALA A 314 12.44 -14.48 -3.35
C ALA A 314 12.82 -15.85 -3.94
N SER A 315 12.16 -16.94 -3.52
CA SER A 315 12.46 -18.31 -3.96
C SER A 315 11.32 -19.01 -4.71
N ALA A 316 10.21 -18.33 -5.02
CA ALA A 316 9.06 -18.97 -5.66
C ALA A 316 9.34 -19.34 -7.13
N GLY A 317 8.76 -20.48 -7.53
CA GLY A 317 8.91 -21.08 -8.85
C GLY A 317 10.04 -22.11 -8.90
N GLN A 318 9.85 -23.17 -9.69
CA GLN A 318 10.87 -24.20 -9.88
C GLN A 318 11.95 -23.73 -10.86
N GLY A 319 13.21 -24.07 -10.58
CA GLY A 319 14.37 -23.64 -11.36
C GLY A 319 14.82 -22.20 -11.07
N GLU A 320 15.75 -21.70 -11.87
CA GLU A 320 16.40 -20.40 -11.65
C GLU A 320 16.06 -19.42 -12.78
N PHE A 321 15.53 -18.25 -12.39
CA PHE A 321 15.24 -17.17 -13.31
C PHE A 321 15.31 -15.82 -12.56
N PRO A 322 15.69 -14.74 -13.24
CA PRO A 322 15.70 -13.41 -12.64
C PRO A 322 14.28 -12.93 -12.35
N ARG A 323 14.13 -12.17 -11.27
CA ARG A 323 12.89 -11.49 -10.88
C ARG A 323 13.21 -10.13 -10.28
N PHE A 324 12.29 -9.19 -10.44
CA PHE A 324 12.39 -7.87 -9.85
C PHE A 324 11.40 -7.76 -8.69
N VAL A 325 11.85 -7.47 -7.47
CA VAL A 325 10.99 -7.35 -6.29
C VAL A 325 11.22 -5.99 -5.65
N VAL A 326 10.15 -5.19 -5.58
CA VAL A 326 10.15 -3.87 -4.94
C VAL A 326 9.07 -3.80 -3.85
N ALA A 327 9.38 -3.15 -2.74
CA ALA A 327 8.50 -3.00 -1.59
C ALA A 327 8.35 -1.52 -1.20
N PRO A 328 7.37 -0.80 -1.78
CA PRO A 328 7.12 0.60 -1.44
C PRO A 328 6.65 0.75 0.01
N GLY A 329 7.00 1.86 0.67
CA GLY A 329 6.63 2.12 2.06
C GLY A 329 5.43 3.04 2.28
N ASP A 330 5.06 3.83 1.28
CA ASP A 330 3.92 4.74 1.31
C ASP A 330 3.23 4.83 -0.07
N ALA A 331 2.12 5.58 -0.15
CA ALA A 331 1.37 5.74 -1.40
C ALA A 331 2.16 6.45 -2.51
N ALA A 332 3.07 7.37 -2.19
CA ALA A 332 3.87 8.07 -3.19
C ALA A 332 4.86 7.10 -3.85
N GLN A 333 5.55 6.30 -3.04
CA GLN A 333 6.42 5.23 -3.50
C GLN A 333 5.66 4.14 -4.25
N ALA A 334 4.47 3.78 -3.77
CA ALA A 334 3.63 2.78 -4.41
C ALA A 334 3.23 3.21 -5.83
N TYR A 335 2.88 4.49 -6.03
CA TYR A 335 2.66 5.04 -7.37
C TYR A 335 3.91 4.96 -8.26
N TYR A 336 5.04 5.48 -7.78
CA TYR A 336 6.28 5.54 -8.55
C TYR A 336 6.79 4.13 -8.94
N TRP A 337 6.97 3.27 -7.94
CA TRP A 337 7.58 1.96 -8.12
C TRP A 337 6.67 0.97 -8.84
N SER A 338 5.34 1.14 -8.80
CA SER A 338 4.45 0.31 -9.62
C SER A 338 4.65 0.57 -11.11
N GLY A 339 4.83 1.84 -11.50
CA GLY A 339 5.13 2.17 -12.89
C GLY A 339 6.52 1.70 -13.31
N VAL A 340 7.53 1.86 -12.44
CA VAL A 340 8.89 1.36 -12.70
C VAL A 340 8.90 -0.17 -12.81
N ALA A 341 8.19 -0.89 -11.93
CA ALA A 341 8.04 -2.34 -12.00
C ALA A 341 7.47 -2.79 -13.33
N LEU A 342 6.42 -2.14 -13.83
CA LEU A 342 5.84 -2.48 -15.13
C LEU A 342 6.80 -2.21 -16.29
N ASN A 343 7.50 -1.08 -16.28
CA ASN A 343 8.43 -0.74 -17.35
C ASN A 343 9.66 -1.67 -17.35
N LEU A 344 10.25 -1.95 -16.19
CA LEU A 344 11.41 -2.83 -16.09
C LEU A 344 11.06 -4.30 -16.34
N ALA A 345 9.88 -4.76 -15.91
CA ALA A 345 9.37 -6.09 -16.28
C ALA A 345 9.43 -6.29 -17.78
N TRP A 346 8.92 -5.32 -18.55
CA TRP A 346 8.85 -5.37 -20.01
C TRP A 346 10.20 -5.15 -20.68
N ARG A 347 11.02 -4.24 -20.17
CA ARG A 347 12.37 -3.99 -20.69
C ARG A 347 13.26 -5.23 -20.58
N TYR A 348 13.21 -5.92 -19.45
CA TYR A 348 14.07 -7.07 -19.17
C TYR A 348 13.39 -8.42 -19.37
N GLN A 349 12.09 -8.46 -19.66
CA GLN A 349 11.33 -9.69 -19.85
C GLN A 349 11.47 -10.62 -18.65
N VAL A 350 11.16 -10.08 -17.47
CA VAL A 350 11.22 -10.78 -16.18
C VAL A 350 9.91 -10.59 -15.42
N PRO A 351 9.50 -11.58 -14.60
CA PRO A 351 8.44 -11.36 -13.63
C PRO A 351 8.89 -10.28 -12.62
N SER A 352 7.98 -9.36 -12.32
CA SER A 352 8.21 -8.29 -11.35
C SER A 352 7.14 -8.31 -10.26
N PHE A 353 7.51 -7.90 -9.06
CA PHE A 353 6.68 -7.96 -7.86
C PHE A 353 6.61 -6.60 -7.20
N ILE A 354 5.38 -6.14 -6.95
CA ILE A 354 5.11 -5.03 -6.04
C ILE A 354 4.69 -5.68 -4.73
N LEU A 355 5.64 -5.82 -3.82
CA LEU A 355 5.47 -6.44 -2.52
C LEU A 355 4.93 -5.41 -1.53
N THR A 356 3.61 -5.35 -1.43
CA THR A 356 2.87 -4.50 -0.49
C THR A 356 2.36 -5.35 0.68
N ASP A 357 1.74 -4.73 1.67
CA ASP A 357 1.06 -5.41 2.77
C ASP A 357 -0.29 -4.74 3.04
N LYS A 358 -1.14 -5.37 3.85
CA LYS A 358 -2.47 -4.86 4.19
C LYS A 358 -2.44 -3.42 4.70
N THR A 359 -1.41 -3.03 5.45
CA THR A 359 -1.29 -1.68 5.98
C THR A 359 -1.18 -0.69 4.83
N LEU A 360 -0.22 -0.87 3.92
CA LEU A 360 -0.09 0.03 2.77
C LEU A 360 -1.30 -0.05 1.83
N SER A 361 -1.76 -1.25 1.51
CA SER A 361 -2.85 -1.48 0.56
C SER A 361 -4.14 -0.74 0.91
N GLU A 362 -4.55 -0.75 2.19
CA GLU A 362 -5.86 -0.25 2.61
C GLU A 362 -5.82 1.06 3.41
N SER A 363 -4.65 1.43 3.96
CA SER A 363 -4.52 2.75 4.62
C SER A 363 -4.66 3.87 3.61
N GLN A 364 -5.17 5.02 4.07
CA GLN A 364 -5.38 6.20 3.25
C GLN A 364 -4.30 7.24 3.53
N TYR A 365 -3.80 7.86 2.47
CA TYR A 365 -2.71 8.82 2.51
C TYR A 365 -3.13 10.12 1.84
N SER A 366 -2.70 11.25 2.39
CA SER A 366 -2.58 12.47 1.59
C SER A 366 -1.55 12.23 0.49
N PHE A 367 -2.01 12.32 -0.77
CA PHE A 367 -1.19 12.06 -1.94
C PHE A 367 -0.97 13.32 -2.74
N GLU A 368 0.31 13.60 -3.03
CA GLU A 368 0.71 14.70 -3.90
C GLU A 368 1.57 14.15 -5.02
N ARG A 369 1.03 14.22 -6.25
CA ARG A 369 1.71 13.69 -7.43
C ARG A 369 3.09 14.31 -7.65
N GLY A 370 3.23 15.62 -7.39
CA GLY A 370 4.52 16.30 -7.50
C GLY A 370 5.58 15.75 -6.54
N ALA A 371 5.18 15.32 -5.35
CA ALA A 371 6.08 14.71 -4.37
C ALA A 371 6.37 13.23 -4.69
N ALA A 372 5.45 12.53 -5.34
CA ALA A 372 5.66 11.14 -5.75
C ALA A 372 6.63 10.98 -6.94
N GLY A 373 6.85 12.03 -7.72
CA GLY A 373 7.61 11.96 -8.97
C GLY A 373 6.86 11.21 -10.07
N GLU A 374 7.46 11.09 -11.25
CA GLU A 374 6.90 10.30 -12.35
C GLU A 374 7.70 9.00 -12.52
N PRO A 375 7.02 7.84 -12.73
CA PRO A 375 7.72 6.60 -13.02
C PRO A 375 8.63 6.75 -14.25
N VAL A 376 9.87 6.28 -14.15
CA VAL A 376 10.83 6.32 -15.25
C VAL A 376 10.33 5.43 -16.39
N GLU A 377 10.22 6.00 -17.59
CA GLU A 377 9.86 5.26 -18.79
C GLU A 377 11.00 4.34 -19.22
N ALA A 378 10.65 3.08 -19.54
CA ALA A 378 11.58 2.09 -20.05
C ALA A 378 10.83 1.22 -21.07
N SER A 379 11.22 1.33 -22.33
CA SER A 379 10.56 0.62 -23.44
C SER A 379 11.15 -0.78 -23.64
N PRO A 380 10.32 -1.78 -24.00
CA PRO A 380 10.83 -3.10 -24.39
C PRO A 380 11.66 -3.02 -25.67
N LEU A 381 12.65 -3.92 -25.79
CA LEU A 381 13.36 -4.12 -27.05
C LEU A 381 12.45 -4.87 -28.03
N LEU A 382 12.16 -4.24 -29.17
CA LEU A 382 11.33 -4.83 -30.24
C LEU A 382 12.19 -5.31 -31.40
N TRP A 383 11.76 -6.38 -32.06
CA TRP A 383 12.38 -6.85 -33.30
C TRP A 383 12.18 -5.84 -34.43
N ASP A 384 13.23 -5.61 -35.22
CA ASP A 384 13.28 -4.60 -36.28
C ASP A 384 12.62 -5.04 -37.60
N GLY A 385 12.06 -6.25 -37.62
CA GLY A 385 11.44 -6.84 -38.81
C GLY A 385 12.44 -7.43 -39.82
N ARG A 386 13.73 -7.48 -39.51
CA ARG A 386 14.77 -7.97 -40.43
C ARG A 386 15.18 -9.41 -40.09
N GLY A 387 15.28 -10.23 -41.13
CA GLY A 387 15.73 -11.62 -41.05
C GLY A 387 14.67 -12.58 -40.50
N GLU A 388 15.13 -13.72 -39.98
CA GLU A 388 14.29 -14.66 -39.25
C GLU A 388 14.11 -14.19 -37.80
N PHE A 389 12.87 -14.22 -37.30
CA PHE A 389 12.56 -13.89 -35.91
C PHE A 389 13.02 -15.01 -34.97
N MET A 390 13.79 -14.63 -33.96
CA MET A 390 14.38 -15.53 -32.97
C MET A 390 13.95 -15.04 -31.58
N ARG A 391 12.89 -15.63 -31.03
CA ARG A 391 12.28 -15.18 -29.76
C ARG A 391 13.29 -15.12 -28.61
N TYR A 392 14.23 -16.07 -28.59
CA TYR A 392 15.20 -16.25 -27.52
C TYR A 392 16.63 -15.95 -28.00
N ARG A 393 16.77 -15.04 -28.96
CA ARG A 393 18.06 -14.61 -29.50
C ARG A 393 19.06 -14.28 -28.40
N TYR A 394 20.29 -14.76 -28.53
CA TYR A 394 21.39 -14.36 -27.66
C TYR A 394 21.79 -12.91 -27.90
N THR A 395 21.92 -12.15 -26.83
CA THR A 395 22.34 -10.74 -26.84
C THR A 395 23.28 -10.50 -25.65
N GLU A 396 24.10 -9.44 -25.74
CA GLU A 396 25.10 -9.13 -24.70
C GLU A 396 24.47 -8.85 -23.32
N ASN A 397 23.26 -8.29 -23.30
CA ASN A 397 22.49 -8.04 -22.08
C ASN A 397 21.49 -9.17 -21.75
N GLY A 398 21.51 -10.27 -22.51
CA GLY A 398 20.60 -11.41 -22.38
C GLY A 398 19.14 -11.15 -22.80
N VAL A 399 18.76 -9.91 -23.10
CA VAL A 399 17.39 -9.52 -23.47
C VAL A 399 17.19 -9.70 -24.98
N SER A 400 16.29 -10.60 -25.37
CA SER A 400 15.97 -10.88 -26.77
C SER A 400 14.93 -9.89 -27.32
N PRO A 401 14.98 -9.46 -28.58
CA PRO A 401 13.92 -8.62 -29.15
C PRO A 401 12.55 -9.30 -29.16
N LEU A 402 11.50 -8.59 -28.75
CA LEU A 402 10.11 -9.07 -28.77
C LEU A 402 9.43 -8.82 -30.12
N ALA A 403 8.52 -9.71 -30.48
CA ALA A 403 7.52 -9.51 -31.53
C ALA A 403 6.20 -10.16 -31.06
N PHE A 404 5.07 -9.67 -31.54
CA PHE A 404 3.75 -10.09 -31.08
C PHE A 404 2.90 -10.58 -32.25
N PRO A 405 2.17 -11.71 -32.12
CA PRO A 405 1.33 -12.21 -33.21
C PRO A 405 0.20 -11.23 -33.60
N PRO A 406 -0.22 -11.20 -34.88
CA PRO A 406 0.38 -11.93 -36.00
C PRO A 406 1.60 -11.19 -36.59
N VAL A 407 2.64 -11.95 -36.95
CA VAL A 407 3.82 -11.44 -37.70
C VAL A 407 3.90 -12.20 -39.03
N LYS A 408 3.74 -11.50 -40.15
CA LYS A 408 3.67 -12.13 -41.47
C LYS A 408 4.94 -12.95 -41.77
N GLY A 409 4.77 -14.24 -42.05
CA GLY A 409 5.85 -15.14 -42.44
C GLY A 409 6.80 -15.54 -41.31
N GLN A 410 6.47 -15.22 -40.05
CA GLN A 410 7.28 -15.56 -38.87
C GLN A 410 6.43 -16.35 -37.88
N ALA A 411 7.08 -17.25 -37.13
CA ALA A 411 6.46 -17.89 -35.97
C ALA A 411 6.97 -17.21 -34.69
N VAL A 412 6.05 -16.67 -33.89
CA VAL A 412 6.37 -16.17 -32.54
C VAL A 412 6.08 -17.30 -31.56
N LYS A 413 7.11 -18.07 -31.21
CA LYS A 413 6.99 -19.23 -30.31
C LYS A 413 7.23 -18.82 -28.87
N THR A 414 6.53 -19.47 -27.96
CA THR A 414 6.78 -19.46 -26.52
C THR A 414 6.75 -20.89 -26.04
N ASP A 415 7.67 -21.25 -25.14
CA ASP A 415 7.80 -22.64 -24.69
C ASP A 415 8.09 -22.72 -23.19
N SER A 416 7.47 -23.70 -22.53
CA SER A 416 7.72 -24.04 -21.13
C SER A 416 8.89 -25.03 -20.97
N TYR A 417 9.26 -25.70 -22.06
CA TYR A 417 10.38 -26.62 -22.13
C TYR A 417 11.68 -25.88 -22.44
N MET A 418 12.83 -26.50 -22.18
CA MET A 418 14.12 -25.94 -22.61
C MET A 418 14.15 -25.80 -24.13
N HIS A 419 14.63 -24.67 -24.65
CA HIS A 419 14.51 -24.33 -26.06
C HIS A 419 15.74 -23.64 -26.62
N ASP A 420 15.89 -23.66 -27.95
CA ASP A 420 16.90 -22.89 -28.69
C ASP A 420 16.46 -21.43 -28.95
N GLU A 421 17.25 -20.65 -29.69
CA GLU A 421 16.95 -19.25 -30.02
C GLU A 421 15.62 -19.05 -30.79
N LYS A 422 15.15 -20.09 -31.50
CA LYS A 422 13.88 -20.10 -32.25
C LYS A 422 12.68 -20.44 -31.37
N GLY A 423 12.91 -20.94 -30.15
CA GLY A 423 11.85 -21.51 -29.31
C GLY A 423 11.48 -22.93 -29.74
N ILE A 424 12.43 -23.71 -30.27
CA ILE A 424 12.27 -25.15 -30.51
C ILE A 424 12.81 -25.91 -29.30
N THR A 425 12.06 -26.89 -28.82
CA THR A 425 12.45 -27.73 -27.70
C THR A 425 13.77 -28.44 -27.93
N THR A 426 14.58 -28.55 -26.88
CA THR A 426 15.89 -29.21 -26.92
C THR A 426 16.28 -29.78 -25.56
N GLU A 427 17.05 -30.87 -25.58
CA GLU A 427 17.71 -31.47 -24.42
C GLU A 427 19.24 -31.36 -24.53
N ASP A 428 19.76 -30.63 -25.52
CA ASP A 428 21.19 -30.45 -25.69
C ASP A 428 21.80 -29.71 -24.50
N ALA A 429 22.83 -30.30 -23.91
CA ALA A 429 23.46 -29.77 -22.70
C ALA A 429 24.12 -28.40 -22.91
N SER A 430 24.66 -28.14 -24.10
CA SER A 430 25.32 -26.87 -24.41
C SER A 430 24.31 -25.73 -24.58
N ILE A 431 23.21 -25.98 -25.30
CA ILE A 431 22.12 -25.01 -25.45
C ILE A 431 21.45 -24.74 -24.10
N THR A 432 21.21 -25.80 -23.32
CA THR A 432 20.64 -25.71 -21.97
C THR A 432 21.44 -24.76 -21.08
N ARG A 433 22.76 -24.94 -21.05
CA ARG A 433 23.66 -24.05 -20.30
C ARG A 433 23.60 -22.62 -20.82
N GLN A 434 23.70 -22.42 -22.13
CA GLN A 434 23.72 -21.09 -22.73
C GLN A 434 22.41 -20.31 -22.46
N MET A 435 21.25 -20.97 -22.51
CA MET A 435 19.97 -20.34 -22.20
C MET A 435 19.81 -20.01 -20.72
N ALA A 436 20.34 -20.85 -19.82
CA ALA A 436 20.41 -20.51 -18.41
C ALA A 436 21.31 -19.28 -18.19
N ASP A 437 22.52 -19.28 -18.76
CA ASP A 437 23.47 -18.17 -18.67
C ASP A 437 22.86 -16.85 -19.22
N LYS A 438 22.13 -16.93 -20.34
CA LYS A 438 21.37 -15.80 -20.92
C LYS A 438 20.35 -15.23 -19.94
N ARG A 439 19.52 -16.08 -19.31
CA ARG A 439 18.52 -15.63 -18.32
C ARG A 439 19.20 -14.98 -17.11
N LEU A 440 20.31 -15.54 -16.63
CA LEU A 440 21.08 -14.93 -15.54
C LEU A 440 21.70 -13.59 -15.95
N GLN A 441 22.18 -13.47 -17.19
CA GLN A 441 22.72 -12.22 -17.73
C GLN A 441 21.65 -11.11 -17.76
N LYS A 442 20.39 -11.43 -18.10
CA LYS A 442 19.28 -10.46 -17.96
C LYS A 442 19.15 -9.92 -16.54
N GLY A 443 19.25 -10.80 -15.54
CA GLY A 443 19.22 -10.39 -14.13
C GLY A 443 20.35 -9.45 -13.76
N ARG A 444 21.56 -9.68 -14.27
CA ARG A 444 22.72 -8.79 -14.08
C ARG A 444 22.53 -7.44 -14.76
N SER A 445 21.99 -7.41 -15.97
CA SER A 445 21.69 -6.16 -16.67
C SER A 445 20.60 -5.35 -15.98
N LEU A 446 19.55 -6.01 -15.48
CA LEU A 446 18.53 -5.38 -14.64
C LEU A 446 19.16 -4.77 -13.37
N ALA A 447 20.02 -5.51 -12.66
CA ALA A 447 20.70 -5.02 -11.48
C ALA A 447 21.55 -3.77 -11.78
N ALA A 448 22.27 -3.77 -12.91
CA ALA A 448 23.06 -2.63 -13.35
C ALA A 448 22.19 -1.40 -13.68
N GLU A 449 21.01 -1.57 -14.30
CA GLU A 449 20.08 -0.46 -14.53
C GLU A 449 19.52 0.10 -13.21
N LEU A 450 19.22 -0.77 -12.24
CA LEU A 450 18.73 -0.39 -10.92
C LEU A 450 19.73 0.46 -10.11
N GLU A 451 21.03 0.44 -10.44
CA GLU A 451 22.01 1.36 -9.85
C GLU A 451 21.69 2.85 -10.13
N GLY A 452 20.90 3.13 -11.17
CA GLY A 452 20.39 4.48 -11.48
C GLY A 452 19.16 4.90 -10.65
N TYR A 453 18.61 4.02 -9.81
CA TYR A 453 17.38 4.25 -9.05
C TYR A 453 17.67 4.35 -7.54
N GLU A 454 16.80 5.01 -6.78
CA GLU A 454 16.87 5.03 -5.31
C GLU A 454 16.42 3.69 -4.72
N THR A 455 17.26 2.66 -4.79
CA THR A 455 16.92 1.29 -4.31
C THR A 455 17.01 1.12 -2.80
N VAL A 456 17.74 2.01 -2.13
CA VAL A 456 17.84 2.15 -0.68
C VAL A 456 17.64 3.62 -0.36
N GLN A 457 16.82 3.90 0.65
CA GLN A 457 16.52 5.25 1.08
C GLN A 457 16.96 5.48 2.52
N THR A 458 17.63 6.61 2.74
CA THR A 458 18.12 7.02 4.05
C THR A 458 17.36 8.24 4.55
N SER A 459 16.99 8.26 5.82
CA SER A 459 16.51 9.46 6.49
C SER A 459 17.22 9.64 7.83
N SER A 460 17.78 10.83 8.05
CA SER A 460 18.40 11.20 9.32
C SER A 460 18.37 12.72 9.49
N LEU A 461 18.15 13.19 10.71
CA LEU A 461 18.36 14.61 11.05
C LEU A 461 19.86 14.91 11.18
N HIS A 462 20.61 13.96 11.75
CA HIS A 462 22.05 14.01 11.96
C HIS A 462 22.65 12.61 11.73
N PRO A 463 23.94 12.51 11.34
CA PRO A 463 24.65 11.22 11.31
C PRO A 463 24.57 10.54 12.68
N SER A 464 24.17 9.27 12.70
CA SER A 464 24.05 8.45 13.92
C SER A 464 24.82 7.15 13.73
N ARG A 465 25.54 6.73 14.77
CA ARG A 465 26.21 5.42 14.82
C ARG A 465 25.23 4.25 14.97
N THR A 466 23.96 4.55 15.27
CA THR A 466 22.86 3.58 15.33
C THR A 466 21.83 3.88 14.25
N ALA A 467 21.44 2.86 13.49
CA ALA A 467 20.43 2.97 12.45
C ALA A 467 19.31 1.91 12.58
N LEU A 468 18.11 2.29 12.15
CA LEU A 468 16.98 1.39 11.96
C LEU A 468 16.99 0.87 10.52
N LEU A 469 16.87 -0.45 10.36
CA LEU A 469 16.70 -1.11 9.07
C LEU A 469 15.24 -1.53 8.90
N CYS A 470 14.59 -1.13 7.81
CA CYS A 470 13.20 -1.49 7.54
C CYS A 470 12.89 -1.61 6.05
N TRP A 471 11.67 -2.04 5.73
CA TRP A 471 11.13 -2.14 4.39
C TRP A 471 9.60 -2.09 4.40
N GLY A 472 8.99 -1.83 3.23
CA GLY A 472 7.55 -1.76 3.10
C GLY A 472 6.90 -0.76 4.07
N SER A 473 5.69 -1.06 4.53
CA SER A 473 4.90 -0.12 5.36
C SER A 473 5.54 0.28 6.69
N ASN A 474 6.57 -0.43 7.17
CA ASN A 474 7.32 -0.06 8.37
C ASN A 474 8.16 1.22 8.18
N GLN A 475 8.40 1.66 6.95
CA GLN A 475 9.20 2.85 6.66
C GLN A 475 8.64 4.10 7.36
N GLY A 476 7.32 4.31 7.31
CA GLY A 476 6.68 5.49 7.90
C GLY A 476 6.90 5.61 9.41
N VAL A 477 6.68 4.50 10.14
CA VAL A 477 6.84 4.45 11.60
C VAL A 477 8.31 4.52 12.01
N CYS A 478 9.21 3.88 11.26
CA CYS A 478 10.65 3.92 11.55
C CYS A 478 11.23 5.32 11.34
N ARG A 479 10.84 6.02 10.27
CA ARG A 479 11.26 7.40 10.00
C ARG A 479 10.91 8.33 11.14
N GLU A 480 9.66 8.26 11.61
CA GLU A 480 9.20 9.12 12.68
C GLU A 480 9.84 8.77 14.03
N ALA A 481 10.01 7.48 14.34
CA ALA A 481 10.73 7.05 15.53
C ALA A 481 12.20 7.50 15.49
N GLY A 482 12.85 7.40 14.33
CA GLY A 482 14.21 7.88 14.10
C GLY A 482 14.34 9.39 14.26
N GLU A 483 13.38 10.18 13.75
CA GLU A 483 13.34 11.64 13.97
C GLU A 483 13.27 11.97 15.47
N ARG A 484 12.44 11.25 16.24
CA ARG A 484 12.24 11.48 17.68
C ARG A 484 13.43 11.07 18.55
N LEU A 485 14.15 10.02 18.15
CA LEU A 485 15.29 9.47 18.91
C LEU A 485 16.65 9.90 18.37
N GLY A 486 16.71 10.65 17.27
CA GLY A 486 17.95 11.05 16.62
C GLY A 486 18.70 9.90 15.93
N LEU A 487 17.97 8.87 15.47
CA LEU A 487 18.55 7.71 14.78
C LEU A 487 18.51 7.87 13.27
N SER A 488 19.45 7.23 12.58
CA SER A 488 19.36 7.09 11.12
C SER A 488 18.35 5.99 10.77
N VAL A 489 17.66 6.12 9.63
CA VAL A 489 16.69 5.13 9.15
C VAL A 489 17.07 4.76 7.74
N ILE A 490 17.28 3.47 7.51
CA ILE A 490 17.68 2.88 6.24
C ILE A 490 16.53 1.97 5.81
N SER A 491 15.92 2.31 4.69
CA SER A 491 14.80 1.58 4.10
C SER A 491 15.24 0.92 2.81
N VAL A 492 15.12 -0.40 2.72
CA VAL A 492 15.39 -1.13 1.47
C VAL A 492 14.11 -1.14 0.64
N LEU A 493 14.17 -0.57 -0.56
CA LEU A 493 13.03 -0.47 -1.48
C LEU A 493 13.04 -1.60 -2.50
N VAL A 494 14.20 -1.91 -3.07
CA VAL A 494 14.37 -3.07 -3.97
C VAL A 494 14.94 -4.22 -3.17
N LEU A 495 14.23 -5.34 -3.13
CA LEU A 495 14.61 -6.54 -2.39
C LEU A 495 15.31 -7.57 -3.30
N GLN A 496 15.03 -7.54 -4.60
CA GLN A 496 15.68 -8.39 -5.59
C GLN A 496 15.67 -7.72 -6.97
N PRO A 497 16.80 -7.64 -7.71
CA PRO A 497 18.17 -7.88 -7.25
C PRO A 497 18.55 -7.04 -6.01
N PHE A 498 19.23 -7.63 -5.04
CA PHE A 498 19.50 -6.98 -3.77
C PHE A 498 20.57 -5.86 -3.94
N PRO A 499 20.33 -4.63 -3.43
CA PRO A 499 21.17 -3.47 -3.69
C PRO A 499 22.36 -3.40 -2.72
N GLU A 500 23.24 -4.40 -2.73
CA GLU A 500 24.35 -4.55 -1.78
C GLU A 500 25.22 -3.29 -1.68
N ARG A 501 25.67 -2.75 -2.82
CA ARG A 501 26.56 -1.57 -2.88
C ARG A 501 25.92 -0.36 -2.21
N ARG A 502 24.69 -0.01 -2.61
CA ARG A 502 23.94 1.13 -2.07
C ARG A 502 23.60 0.95 -0.59
N LEU A 503 23.33 -0.29 -0.16
CA LEU A 503 23.09 -0.56 1.26
C LEU A 503 24.37 -0.36 2.09
N LYS A 504 25.52 -0.85 1.61
CA LYS A 504 26.82 -0.62 2.28
C LYS A 504 27.16 0.86 2.37
N GLU A 505 26.89 1.63 1.30
CA GLU A 505 27.05 3.10 1.30
C GLU A 505 26.11 3.78 2.30
N ALA A 506 24.86 3.34 2.39
CA ALA A 506 23.89 3.86 3.36
C ALA A 506 24.24 3.53 4.81
N LEU A 507 25.04 2.48 5.03
CA LEU A 507 25.50 2.03 6.35
C LEU A 507 26.85 2.62 6.75
N ASP A 508 27.47 3.46 5.93
CA ASP A 508 28.76 4.07 6.27
C ASP A 508 28.66 4.87 7.59
N GLY A 509 29.55 4.57 8.53
CA GLY A 509 29.55 5.14 9.88
C GLY A 509 28.50 4.59 10.86
N VAL A 510 27.71 3.58 10.47
CA VAL A 510 26.78 2.87 11.37
C VAL A 510 27.48 1.69 12.04
N ASP A 511 27.51 1.68 13.37
CA ASP A 511 28.03 0.56 14.17
C ASP A 511 26.94 -0.43 14.59
N ARG A 512 25.72 0.08 14.85
CA ARG A 512 24.61 -0.70 15.40
C ARG A 512 23.42 -0.61 14.47
N LEU A 513 23.00 -1.77 13.94
CA LEU A 513 21.88 -1.86 13.00
C LEU A 513 20.73 -2.64 13.63
N ILE A 514 19.55 -2.01 13.75
CA ILE A 514 18.37 -2.60 14.38
C ILE A 514 17.30 -2.84 13.32
N ALA A 515 16.99 -4.09 13.01
CA ALA A 515 15.95 -4.43 12.05
C ALA A 515 14.54 -4.32 12.66
N VAL A 516 13.62 -3.67 11.95
CA VAL A 516 12.21 -3.52 12.35
C VAL A 516 11.31 -4.16 11.31
N GLU A 517 10.68 -5.29 11.65
CA GLU A 517 9.93 -6.11 10.70
C GLU A 517 8.60 -6.61 11.27
N CYS A 518 7.58 -6.68 10.40
CA CYS A 518 6.28 -7.28 10.73
C CYS A 518 6.24 -8.79 10.41
N ASN A 519 7.25 -9.55 10.84
CA ASN A 519 7.32 -11.01 10.71
C ASN A 519 8.13 -11.63 11.87
N ALA A 520 7.98 -12.94 12.10
CA ALA A 520 8.54 -13.62 13.26
C ALA A 520 10.03 -14.00 13.14
N THR A 521 10.60 -13.98 11.93
CA THR A 521 11.96 -14.51 11.68
C THR A 521 12.99 -13.45 11.28
N GLY A 522 12.56 -12.21 11.02
CA GLY A 522 13.42 -11.15 10.48
C GLY A 522 13.92 -11.52 9.09
N GLN A 523 13.01 -11.57 8.11
CA GLN A 523 13.33 -12.01 6.75
C GLN A 523 14.28 -11.04 6.04
N LEU A 524 14.07 -9.73 6.16
CA LEU A 524 15.01 -8.74 5.63
C LEU A 524 16.35 -8.82 6.37
N ALA A 525 16.33 -8.94 7.70
CA ALA A 525 17.55 -9.06 8.49
C ALA A 525 18.39 -10.25 8.03
N SER A 526 17.76 -11.41 7.83
CA SER A 526 18.43 -12.63 7.36
C SER A 526 18.96 -12.48 5.93
N LEU A 527 18.21 -11.79 5.05
CA LEU A 527 18.67 -11.47 3.69
C LEU A 527 19.91 -10.57 3.75
N VAL A 528 19.89 -9.52 4.55
CA VAL A 528 21.00 -8.56 4.69
C VAL A 528 22.25 -9.23 5.26
N GLU A 529 22.09 -10.10 6.26
CA GLU A 529 23.18 -10.91 6.82
C GLU A 529 23.81 -11.85 5.80
N SER A 530 23.04 -12.37 4.83
CA SER A 530 23.59 -13.22 3.76
C SER A 530 24.58 -12.47 2.85
N PHE A 531 24.56 -11.13 2.84
CA PHE A 531 25.53 -10.27 2.16
C PHE A 531 26.67 -9.79 3.07
N GLY A 532 26.84 -10.40 4.25
CA GLY A 532 27.90 -10.09 5.20
C GLY A 532 27.70 -8.80 6.00
N ILE A 533 26.47 -8.29 6.05
CA ILE A 533 26.12 -7.09 6.82
C ILE A 533 25.47 -7.53 8.14
N PRO A 534 26.14 -7.34 9.30
CA PRO A 534 25.60 -7.80 10.57
C PRO A 534 24.42 -6.94 11.02
N VAL A 535 23.36 -7.58 11.49
CA VAL A 535 22.23 -6.94 12.16
C VAL A 535 22.39 -7.16 13.66
N SER A 536 22.54 -6.08 14.42
CA SER A 536 22.81 -6.12 15.87
C SER A 536 21.60 -6.58 16.67
N ASP A 537 20.41 -6.08 16.31
CA ASP A 537 19.18 -6.35 17.05
C ASP A 537 17.98 -6.46 16.10
N ARG A 538 16.92 -7.14 16.54
CA ARG A 538 15.68 -7.32 15.78
C ARG A 538 14.48 -6.96 16.64
N ILE A 539 13.68 -5.99 16.19
CA ILE A 539 12.38 -5.65 16.74
C ILE A 539 11.32 -6.22 15.80
N LEU A 540 10.71 -7.32 16.23
CA LEU A 540 9.83 -8.13 15.40
C LEU A 540 8.40 -8.07 15.93
N LYS A 541 7.42 -7.91 15.03
CA LYS A 541 5.99 -7.95 15.37
C LYS A 541 5.23 -8.87 14.43
N TYR A 542 4.40 -9.73 14.99
CA TYR A 542 3.72 -10.81 14.25
C TYR A 542 2.32 -11.14 14.81
N ASP A 543 1.67 -10.15 15.44
CA ASP A 543 0.32 -10.24 16.01
C ASP A 543 -0.79 -9.82 15.02
N GLY A 544 -0.44 -9.59 13.76
CA GLY A 544 -1.36 -9.10 12.72
C GLY A 544 -1.62 -7.59 12.74
N ARG A 545 -0.98 -6.81 13.64
CA ARG A 545 -1.12 -5.36 13.70
C ARG A 545 0.14 -4.65 13.24
N PRO A 546 0.02 -3.48 12.57
CA PRO A 546 1.19 -2.64 12.32
C PRO A 546 1.78 -2.11 13.63
N PHE A 547 3.03 -1.66 13.58
CA PHE A 547 3.58 -0.85 14.67
C PHE A 547 2.83 0.49 14.76
N SER A 548 2.44 0.88 15.97
CA SER A 548 2.14 2.27 16.31
C SER A 548 3.45 3.01 16.59
N ILE A 549 3.42 4.34 16.52
CA ILE A 549 4.59 5.16 16.91
C ILE A 549 4.99 4.86 18.36
N GLU A 550 4.02 4.86 19.28
CA GLU A 550 4.27 4.60 20.70
C GLU A 550 4.78 3.19 20.96
N GLY A 551 4.22 2.19 20.25
CA GLY A 551 4.65 0.81 20.35
C GLY A 551 6.10 0.61 19.90
N LEU A 552 6.49 1.19 18.77
CA LEU A 552 7.88 1.10 18.30
C LEU A 552 8.85 1.86 19.22
N LEU A 553 8.48 3.05 19.70
CA LEU A 553 9.31 3.81 20.64
C LEU A 553 9.53 3.05 21.96
N SER A 554 8.51 2.34 22.45
CA SER A 554 8.62 1.49 23.65
C SER A 554 9.64 0.37 23.45
N GLU A 555 9.55 -0.37 22.33
CA GLU A 555 10.50 -1.44 22.02
C GLU A 555 11.93 -0.91 21.80
N LEU A 556 12.08 0.22 21.11
CA LEU A 556 13.37 0.88 20.94
C LEU A 556 13.96 1.32 22.28
N GLY A 557 13.15 1.85 23.19
CA GLY A 557 13.59 2.19 24.54
C GLY A 557 14.14 1.00 25.33
N ARG A 558 13.61 -0.22 25.08
CA ARG A 558 14.12 -1.46 25.70
C ARG A 558 15.42 -1.95 25.07
N VAL A 559 15.57 -1.80 23.75
CA VAL A 559 16.75 -2.29 23.00
C VAL A 559 17.94 -1.34 23.12
N LEU A 560 17.69 -0.03 23.25
CA LEU A 560 18.72 1.01 23.35
C LEU A 560 19.19 1.27 24.78
N ALA A 561 18.42 0.84 25.79
CA ALA A 561 18.85 0.82 27.18
C ALA A 561 19.96 -0.22 27.39
#